data_AF-A0A1E4IPX5-F1
#
_entry.id   AF-A0A1E4IPX5-F1
#
_cell.length_a   1.000
_cell.length_b   1.000
_cell.length_c   1.000
_cell.angle_alpha   90.00
_cell.angle_beta   90.00
_cell.angle_gamma   90.00
#
_symmetry.space_group_name_H-M   'P 1'
#
loop_
_entity.id
_entity.type
_entity.pdbx_description
1 polymer ?
#
loop_
_entity_poly.entity_id
_entity_poly.type
_entity_poly.pdbx_seq_one_letter_code
_entity_poly.pdbx_strand_id
1 'polypeptide(L)'
;MLDLDHPRSRHVLEAARIEDLIRKQLLAWREDEAAASSARTEILRTLLPQLEALNAAHFVASKKIYRTLDALGRAVQGADAGAAWQAFAALDGPGDNFGTWAI
;
A
#
# COMPACT_ATOMS: atom_id res chain seq x y z
N MET A 1 2.91 16.66 -20.48
CA MET A 1 1.45 16.45 -20.52
C MET A 1 1.25 14.98 -20.25
N LEU A 2 0.82 14.59 -19.04
CA LEU A 2 0.63 13.18 -18.68
C LEU A 2 -0.59 12.66 -19.46
N ASP A 3 -0.36 11.73 -20.38
CA ASP A 3 -1.42 11.01 -21.10
C ASP A 3 -2.24 10.19 -20.09
N LEU A 4 -3.33 10.80 -19.61
CA LEU A 4 -4.29 10.20 -18.69
C LEU A 4 -5.21 9.18 -19.38
N ASP A 5 -5.07 8.96 -20.69
CA ASP A 5 -5.91 8.09 -21.52
C ASP A 5 -5.40 6.64 -21.65
N HIS A 6 -4.40 6.24 -20.86
CA HIS A 6 -4.00 4.84 -20.79
C HIS A 6 -4.81 4.07 -19.74
N PRO A 7 -5.37 2.88 -20.08
CA PRO A 7 -6.11 2.06 -19.12
C PRO A 7 -5.26 1.70 -17.89
N ARG A 8 -3.93 1.64 -18.03
CA ARG A 8 -2.99 1.50 -16.91
C ARG A 8 -3.01 2.70 -15.95
N SER A 9 -3.20 3.93 -16.42
CA SER A 9 -3.23 5.13 -15.59
C SER A 9 -4.38 5.07 -14.58
N ARG A 10 -5.55 4.51 -14.94
CA ARG A 10 -6.67 4.35 -14.01
C ARG A 10 -6.35 3.39 -12.85
N HIS A 11 -5.71 2.26 -13.15
CA HIS A 11 -5.36 1.26 -12.13
C HIS A 11 -4.21 1.73 -11.24
N VAL A 12 -3.29 2.51 -11.80
CA VAL A 12 -2.20 3.15 -11.05
C VAL A 12 -2.77 4.22 -10.10
N LEU A 13 -3.77 5.00 -10.53
CA LEU A 13 -4.49 5.93 -9.64
C LEU A 13 -5.30 5.21 -8.55
N GLU A 14 -5.89 4.05 -8.87
CA GLU A 14 -6.59 3.22 -7.89
C GLU A 14 -5.64 2.66 -6.84
N ALA A 15 -4.46 2.17 -7.26
CA ALA A 15 -3.39 1.79 -6.34
C ALA A 15 -2.97 2.96 -5.45
N ALA A 16 -2.71 4.14 -6.04
CA ALA A 16 -2.32 5.35 -5.30
C ALA A 16 -3.37 5.74 -4.24
N ARG A 17 -4.65 5.61 -4.57
CA ARG A 17 -5.74 5.87 -3.62
C ARG A 17 -5.69 4.91 -2.42
N ILE A 18 -5.49 3.61 -2.67
CA ILE A 18 -5.42 2.61 -1.60
C ILE A 18 -4.14 2.82 -0.77
N GLU A 19 -3.01 3.14 -1.41
CA GLU A 19 -1.76 3.50 -0.73
C GLU A 19 -1.92 4.73 0.18
N ASP A 20 -2.65 5.76 -0.26
CA ASP A 20 -2.95 6.94 0.57
C ASP A 20 -3.85 6.58 1.77
N LEU A 21 -4.79 5.65 1.62
CA LEU A 21 -5.58 5.14 2.76
C LEU A 21 -4.67 4.40 3.76
N ILE A 22 -3.74 3.57 3.28
CA ILE A 22 -2.76 2.90 4.16
C ILE A 22 -1.91 3.95 4.89
N ARG A 23 -1.43 4.98 4.17
CA ARG A 23 -0.68 6.09 4.77
C ARG A 23 -1.45 6.76 5.91
N LYS A 24 -2.74 7.07 5.70
CA LYS A 24 -3.62 7.66 6.72
C LYS A 24 -3.79 6.77 7.94
N GLN A 25 -4.01 5.48 7.75
CA GLN A 25 -4.14 4.52 8.86
C GLN A 25 -2.84 4.39 9.66
N LEU A 26 -1.68 4.37 8.99
CA LEU A 26 -0.39 4.34 9.65
C LEU A 26 -0.09 5.64 10.42
N LEU A 27 -0.47 6.80 9.87
CA LEU A 27 -0.35 8.08 10.59
C LEU A 27 -1.25 8.10 11.83
N ALA A 28 -2.52 7.72 11.68
CA ALA A 28 -3.46 7.66 12.80
C ALA A 28 -2.95 6.72 13.91
N TRP A 29 -2.40 5.56 13.56
CA TRP A 29 -1.78 4.66 14.52
C TRP A 29 -0.54 5.29 15.20
N ARG A 30 0.32 5.98 14.44
CA ARG A 30 1.50 6.66 15.02
C ARG A 30 1.13 7.79 15.98
N GLU A 31 0.03 8.49 15.71
CA GLU A 31 -0.44 9.61 16.52
C GLU A 31 -1.25 9.14 17.74
N ASP A 32 -1.97 8.02 17.61
CA ASP A 32 -2.83 7.47 18.64
C ASP A 32 -2.71 5.93 18.73
N GLU A 33 -2.10 5.45 19.81
CA GLU A 33 -1.98 4.01 20.10
C GLU A 33 -3.35 3.35 20.32
N ALA A 34 -4.39 4.09 20.75
CA ALA A 34 -5.74 3.54 20.86
C ALA A 34 -6.34 3.20 19.48
N ALA A 35 -5.88 3.87 18.42
CA ALA A 35 -6.24 3.58 17.04
C ALA A 35 -5.43 2.42 16.43
N ALA A 36 -4.40 1.90 17.12
CA ALA A 36 -3.53 0.84 16.62
C ALA A 36 -4.30 -0.40 16.13
N SER A 37 -5.21 -0.90 16.96
CA SER A 37 -5.93 -2.14 16.67
C SER A 37 -6.85 -2.00 15.44
N SER A 38 -7.57 -0.88 15.33
CA SER A 38 -8.46 -0.62 14.20
C SER A 38 -7.67 -0.34 12.92
N ALA A 39 -6.62 0.47 12.99
CA ALA A 39 -5.74 0.76 11.86
C ALA A 39 -5.10 -0.50 11.29
N ARG A 40 -4.52 -1.36 12.16
CA ARG A 40 -3.91 -2.63 11.76
C ARG A 40 -4.92 -3.59 11.15
N THR A 41 -6.11 -3.69 11.74
CA THR A 41 -7.18 -4.54 11.21
C THR A 41 -7.58 -4.10 9.82
N GLU A 42 -7.79 -2.80 9.62
CA GLU A 42 -8.16 -2.23 8.32
C GLU A 42 -7.07 -2.46 7.27
N ILE A 43 -5.80 -2.22 7.61
CA ILE A 43 -4.69 -2.46 6.68
C ILE A 43 -4.59 -3.94 6.29
N LEU A 44 -4.63 -4.86 7.25
CA LEU A 44 -4.41 -6.29 7.02
C LEU A 44 -5.60 -6.99 6.38
N ARG A 45 -6.83 -6.61 6.73
CA ARG A 45 -8.05 -7.31 6.29
C ARG A 45 -8.72 -6.67 5.09
N THR A 46 -8.47 -5.38 4.85
CA THR A 46 -9.19 -4.63 3.82
C THR A 46 -8.24 -4.09 2.77
N LEU A 47 -7.25 -3.27 3.16
CA LEU A 47 -6.44 -2.50 2.20
C LEU A 47 -5.39 -3.35 1.47
N LEU A 48 -4.64 -4.20 2.17
CA LEU A 48 -3.67 -5.10 1.54
C LEU A 48 -4.32 -6.09 0.56
N PRO A 49 -5.41 -6.79 0.91
CA PRO A 49 -6.12 -7.65 -0.04
C PRO A 49 -6.61 -6.93 -1.29
N GLN A 50 -7.01 -5.65 -1.18
CA GLN A 50 -7.39 -4.86 -2.36
C GLN A 50 -6.21 -4.60 -3.28
N LEU A 51 -5.03 -4.24 -2.75
CA LEU A 51 -3.81 -4.10 -3.55
C LEU A 51 -3.39 -5.43 -4.18
N GLU A 52 -3.50 -6.54 -3.46
CA GLU A 52 -3.20 -7.87 -3.99
C GLU A 52 -4.14 -8.26 -5.14
N ALA A 53 -5.44 -7.99 -5.02
CA ALA A 53 -6.42 -8.23 -6.06
C ALA A 53 -6.16 -7.34 -7.29
N LEU A 54 -5.80 -6.06 -7.06
CA LEU A 54 -5.45 -5.14 -8.13
C LEU A 54 -4.19 -5.62 -8.87
N ASN A 55 -3.17 -6.09 -8.14
CA ASN A 55 -1.96 -6.68 -8.73
C ASN A 55 -2.27 -7.90 -9.60
N ALA A 56 -3.13 -8.79 -9.10
CA ALA A 56 -3.57 -9.98 -9.84
C ALA A 56 -4.31 -9.61 -11.12
N ALA A 57 -5.22 -8.63 -11.06
CA ALA A 57 -6.11 -8.27 -12.15
C ALA A 57 -5.41 -7.44 -13.24
N HIS A 58 -4.51 -6.53 -12.86
CA HIS A 58 -4.04 -5.47 -13.78
C HIS A 58 -2.53 -5.36 -13.91
N PHE A 59 -1.76 -6.00 -13.02
CA PHE A 59 -0.29 -5.91 -13.01
C PHE A 59 0.40 -7.27 -13.21
N VAL A 60 -0.30 -8.19 -13.90
CA VAL A 60 0.23 -9.51 -14.30
C VAL A 60 0.70 -10.33 -13.09
N ALA A 61 0.02 -10.18 -11.95
CA ALA A 61 0.37 -10.86 -10.71
C ALA A 61 1.87 -10.70 -10.36
N SER A 62 2.37 -9.47 -10.44
CA SER A 62 3.78 -9.16 -10.23
C SER A 62 4.25 -9.71 -8.89
N LYS A 63 5.18 -10.67 -8.95
CA LYS A 63 5.80 -11.28 -7.75
C LYS A 63 6.52 -10.25 -6.88
N LYS A 64 6.97 -9.17 -7.50
CA LYS A 64 7.72 -8.12 -6.81
C LYS A 64 6.77 -7.26 -5.96
N ILE A 65 5.63 -6.85 -6.53
CA ILE A 65 4.56 -6.16 -5.80
C ILE A 65 4.06 -7.04 -4.64
N TYR A 66 3.82 -8.33 -4.87
CA TYR A 66 3.43 -9.25 -3.78
C TYR A 66 4.46 -9.32 -2.65
N ARG A 67 5.76 -9.33 -2.94
CA ARG A 67 6.80 -9.32 -1.92
C ARG A 67 6.77 -8.03 -1.10
N THR A 68 6.56 -6.89 -1.74
CA THR A 68 6.46 -5.60 -1.07
C THR A 68 5.21 -5.55 -0.16
N LEU A 69 4.06 -6.03 -0.65
CA LEU A 69 2.82 -6.13 0.14
C LEU A 69 2.96 -7.10 1.32
N ASP A 70 3.61 -8.26 1.13
CA ASP A 70 3.88 -9.23 2.21
C ASP A 70 4.81 -8.62 3.28
N ALA A 71 5.85 -7.89 2.88
CA ALA A 71 6.74 -7.20 3.80
C ALA A 71 6.00 -6.15 4.64
N LEU A 72 5.11 -5.36 4.02
CA LEU A 72 4.26 -4.42 4.72
C LEU A 72 3.28 -5.13 5.67
N GLY A 73 2.64 -6.21 5.22
CA GLY A 73 1.76 -7.03 6.06
C GLY A 73 2.45 -7.57 7.30
N ARG A 74 3.67 -8.09 7.16
CA ARG A 74 4.48 -8.55 8.30
C ARG A 74 4.85 -7.42 9.26
N ALA A 75 5.20 -6.24 8.73
CA ALA A 75 5.51 -5.09 9.57
C ALA A 75 4.29 -4.62 10.39
N VAL A 76 3.10 -4.60 9.76
CA VAL A 76 1.83 -4.27 10.43
C VAL A 76 1.44 -5.35 11.46
N GLN A 77 1.76 -6.62 11.21
CA GLN A 77 1.58 -7.70 12.18
C GLN A 77 2.54 -7.58 13.38
N GLY A 78 3.74 -7.04 13.19
CA GLY A 78 4.76 -6.84 14.22
C GLY A 78 4.40 -5.81 15.31
N ALA A 79 3.25 -5.12 15.18
CA ALA A 79 2.76 -4.12 16.14
C ALA A 79 3.72 -2.93 16.36
N ASP A 80 4.61 -2.65 15.41
CA ASP A 80 5.50 -1.49 15.44
C ASP A 80 5.10 -0.52 14.31
N ALA A 81 4.52 0.62 14.70
CA ALA A 81 4.05 1.63 13.77
C ALA A 81 5.21 2.28 12.96
N GLY A 82 6.41 2.35 13.54
CA GLY A 82 7.60 2.88 12.88
C GLY A 82 8.13 1.93 11.81
N ALA A 83 8.21 0.63 12.12
CA ALA A 83 8.59 -0.41 11.17
C ALA A 83 7.57 -0.54 10.04
N ALA A 84 6.26 -0.47 10.37
CA ALA A 84 5.20 -0.45 9.37
C ALA A 84 5.29 0.78 8.46
N TRP A 85 5.60 1.95 9.02
CA TRP A 85 5.84 3.18 8.25
C TRP A 85 7.06 3.06 7.32
N GLN A 86 8.18 2.51 7.79
CA GLN A 86 9.37 2.29 6.97
C GLN A 86 9.11 1.29 5.83
N ALA A 87 8.37 0.21 6.10
CA ALA A 87 7.97 -0.75 5.08
C ALA A 87 7.05 -0.10 4.02
N PHE A 88 6.14 0.79 4.45
CA PHE A 88 5.30 1.57 3.54
C PHE A 88 6.08 2.60 2.73
N ALA A 89 7.04 3.31 3.34
CA ALA A 89 7.88 4.28 2.63
C ALA A 89 8.73 3.63 1.52
N ALA A 90 9.13 2.37 1.69
CA ALA A 90 9.77 1.59 0.62
C ALA A 90 8.82 1.27 -0.55
N LEU A 91 7.50 1.24 -0.29
CA LEU A 91 6.46 1.05 -1.30
C LEU A 91 6.16 2.35 -2.06
N ASP A 92 6.34 3.52 -1.45
CA ASP A 92 6.12 4.86 -2.02
C ASP A 92 7.34 5.42 -2.82
N GLY A 93 8.46 4.69 -2.83
CA GLY A 93 9.71 5.11 -3.48
C GLY A 93 9.94 4.53 -4.89
N PRO A 94 11.09 4.81 -5.54
CA PRO A 94 11.48 4.15 -6.79
C PRO A 94 11.80 2.68 -6.50
N GLY A 95 10.82 1.81 -6.68
CA GLY A 95 10.89 0.42 -6.28
C GLY A 95 9.88 -0.48 -6.99
N ASP A 96 9.78 -1.71 -6.50
CA ASP A 96 8.84 -2.71 -7.02
C ASP A 96 7.42 -2.49 -6.45
N ASN A 97 6.75 -1.47 -7.00
CA ASN A 97 5.40 -1.02 -6.62
C ASN A 97 4.50 -0.86 -7.87
N PHE A 98 3.33 -0.26 -7.67
CA PHE A 98 2.37 -0.02 -8.74
C PHE A 98 2.76 1.13 -9.69
N GLY A 99 3.94 1.75 -9.51
CA GLY A 99 4.38 2.92 -10.28
C GLY A 99 3.75 4.23 -9.81
N THR A 100 3.20 4.24 -8.59
CA THR A 100 2.52 5.40 -7.96
C THR A 100 3.45 6.57 -7.68
N TRP A 101 4.76 6.31 -7.52
CA TRP A 101 5.78 7.34 -7.37
C TRP A 101 6.02 8.19 -8.62
N ALA A 102 5.60 7.71 -9.80
CA ALA A 102 5.87 8.36 -11.09
C ALA A 102 4.74 9.29 -11.57
N ILE A 103 3.69 9.47 -10.76
CA ILE A 103 2.51 10.29 -11.07
C ILE A 103 2.61 11.68 -10.42
#